data_AF-A0A7Z0HU76-F1
#
_entry.id   AF-A0A7Z0HU76-F1
#
_cell.length_a   1.000
_cell.length_b   1.000
_cell.length_c   1.000
_cell.angle_alpha   90.00
_cell.angle_beta   90.00
_cell.angle_gamma   90.00
#
_symmetry.space_group_name_H-M   'P 1'
#
loop_
_entity.id
_entity.type
_entity.pdbx_description
1 polymer ?
#
loop_
_entity_poly.entity_id
_entity_poly.type
_entity_poly.pdbx_seq_one_letter_code
_entity_poly.pdbx_strand_id
1 'polypeptide(L)' 'MAFNQQLRAQTHLVEIAKIDKIQMIVSTQVYKNNETKFNFDEAKVTVINKQIKIDLGKRIYQRELLVK' A
#
# COMPACT_ATOMS: atom_id res chain seq x y z
N MET A 1 -18.51 2.86 -24.73
CA MET A 1 -18.37 2.07 -23.48
C MET A 1 -16.91 1.68 -23.18
N ALA A 2 -16.03 1.51 -24.17
CA ALA A 2 -14.61 1.14 -23.98
C ALA A 2 -13.78 2.18 -23.19
N PHE A 3 -14.00 3.49 -23.40
CA PHE A 3 -13.25 4.55 -22.73
C PHE A 3 -13.38 4.51 -21.19
N ASN A 4 -14.61 4.33 -20.67
CA ASN A 4 -14.84 4.22 -19.22
C ASN A 4 -14.21 2.96 -18.62
N GLN A 5 -14.14 1.86 -19.39
CA GLN A 5 -13.46 0.65 -18.96
C GLN A 5 -11.95 0.83 -18.94
N GLN A 6 -11.38 1.50 -19.95
CA GLN A 6 -9.96 1.85 -20.00
C GLN A 6 -9.57 2.78 -18.86
N LEU A 7 -10.38 3.81 -18.56
CA LEU A 7 -10.19 4.70 -17.41
C LEU A 7 -10.16 3.92 -16.10
N ARG A 8 -11.15 3.04 -15.87
CA ARG A 8 -11.20 2.20 -14.65
C ARG A 8 -9.97 1.31 -14.52
N ALA A 9 -9.55 0.68 -15.62
CA ALA A 9 -8.35 -0.16 -15.63
C ALA A 9 -7.08 0.64 -15.30
N GLN A 10 -6.92 1.83 -15.88
CA GLN A 10 -5.80 2.71 -15.57
C GLN A 10 -5.80 3.18 -14.11
N THR A 11 -6.96 3.58 -13.58
CA THR A 11 -7.08 3.96 -12.16
C THR A 11 -6.68 2.80 -11.25
N HIS A 12 -7.11 1.58 -11.56
CA HIS A 12 -6.75 0.39 -10.80
C HIS A 12 -5.23 0.11 -10.83
N LEU A 13 -4.58 0.27 -11.99
CA LEU A 13 -3.13 0.12 -12.11
C LEU A 13 -2.38 1.18 -11.29
N VAL A 14 -2.84 2.43 -11.29
CA VAL A 14 -2.25 3.50 -10.47
C VAL A 14 -2.40 3.20 -8.98
N GLU A 15 -3.56 2.69 -8.55
CA GLU A 15 -3.75 2.25 -7.17
C GLU A 15 -2.79 1.12 -6.78
N ILE A 16 -2.64 0.09 -7.62
CA ILE A 16 -1.69 -1.00 -7.37
C ILE A 16 -0.25 -0.46 -7.26
N ALA A 17 0.16 0.41 -8.18
CA ALA A 17 1.50 0.98 -8.18
C ALA A 17 1.79 1.79 -6.89
N LYS A 18 0.79 2.51 -6.35
CA LYS A 18 0.90 3.19 -5.06
C LYS A 18 1.12 2.20 -3.91
N ILE A 19 0.36 1.10 -3.90
CA ILE A 19 0.47 0.06 -2.87
C ILE A 19 1.86 -0.62 -2.94
N ASP A 20 2.34 -0.93 -4.15
CA ASP A 20 3.66 -1.53 -4.37
C ASP A 20 4.79 -0.61 -3.84
N LYS A 21 4.68 0.70 -4.12
CA LYS A 21 5.63 1.69 -3.61
C LYS A 21 5.64 1.74 -2.08
N ILE A 22 4.47 1.74 -1.45
CA ILE A 22 4.35 1.68 0.02
C ILE A 22 5.02 0.43 0.56
N GLN A 23 4.77 -0.74 -0.04
CA GLN A 23 5.38 -1.99 0.40
C GLN A 23 6.91 -1.97 0.31
N MET A 24 7.46 -1.38 -0.76
CA MET A 24 8.91 -1.24 -0.91
C MET A 24 9.51 -0.34 0.17
N ILE A 25 8.86 0.79 0.49
CA ILE A 25 9.30 1.72 1.54
C ILE A 25 9.20 1.07 2.92
N VAL A 26 8.08 0.42 3.21
CA VAL A 26 7.88 -0.30 4.46
C VAL A 26 8.92 -1.39 4.64
N SER A 27 9.20 -2.17 3.59
CA SER A 27 10.20 -3.24 3.64
C SER A 27 11.62 -2.73 3.87
N THR A 28 11.94 -1.52 3.38
CA THR A 28 13.28 -0.94 3.56
C THR A 28 13.45 -0.17 4.88
N GLN A 29 12.39 0.46 5.38
CA GLN A 29 12.47 1.35 6.55
C GLN A 29 11.98 0.71 7.86
N VAL A 30 10.98 -0.18 7.80
CA VAL A 30 10.28 -0.71 8.99
C VAL A 30 10.89 -2.00 9.53
N TYR A 31 11.84 -2.62 8.83
CA TYR A 31 12.58 -3.79 9.35
C TYR A 31 13.19 -3.56 10.75
N LYS A 32 13.42 -2.30 11.13
CA LYS A 32 14.02 -1.94 12.42
C LYS A 32 13.05 -1.96 13.61
N ASN A 33 11.73 -1.84 13.40
CA ASN A 33 10.74 -1.70 14.48
C ASN A 33 9.54 -2.65 14.29
N ASN A 34 9.13 -3.36 15.36
CA ASN A 34 8.04 -4.34 15.32
C ASN A 34 6.65 -3.75 15.03
N GLU A 35 6.47 -2.46 15.28
CA GLU A 35 5.25 -1.72 14.94
C GLU A 35 5.63 -0.34 14.41
N THR A 36 5.03 0.09 13.30
CA THR A 36 5.23 1.43 12.76
C THR A 36 3.95 1.92 12.10
N LYS A 37 3.57 3.17 12.39
CA LYS A 37 2.42 3.85 11.81
C LYS A 37 2.89 5.14 11.17
N PHE A 38 2.53 5.36 9.91
CA PHE A 38 2.86 6.58 9.20
C PHE A 38 1.87 6.84 8.07
N ASN A 39 1.86 8.07 7.59
CA ASN A 39 1.07 8.44 6.41
C ASN A 39 2.01 8.50 5.20
N PHE A 40 1.55 7.95 4.08
CA PHE A 40 2.22 8.04 2.80
C PHE A 40 1.23 8.63 1.79
N ASP A 41 1.47 9.86 1.34
CA ASP A 41 0.50 10.66 0.60
C ASP A 41 -0.86 10.69 1.34
N GLU A 42 -1.93 10.21 0.69
CA GLU A 42 -3.29 10.09 1.25
C GLU A 42 -3.55 8.75 1.95
N ALA A 43 -2.57 7.83 1.96
CA ALA A 43 -2.71 6.51 2.54
C ALA A 43 -2.22 6.47 3.99
N LYS A 44 -3.00 5.86 4.89
CA LYS A 44 -2.51 5.53 6.23
C LYS A 44 -1.91 4.14 6.21
N VAL A 45 -0.67 4.02 6.65
CA VAL A 45 0.08 2.76 6.64
C VAL A 45 0.34 2.36 8.07
N THR A 46 -0.09 1.15 8.42
CA THR A 46 0.15 0.52 9.72
C THR A 46 0.88 -0.79 9.49
N VAL A 47 2.03 -0.95 10.13
CA VAL A 47 2.84 -2.16 10.06
C VAL A 47 2.88 -2.77 11.43
N ILE A 48 2.42 -4.02 11.58
CA ILE A 48 2.38 -4.77 12.84
C ILE A 48 2.74 -6.22 12.52
N ASN A 49 3.67 -6.82 13.28
CA ASN A 49 3.98 -8.26 13.19
C ASN A 49 4.22 -8.75 11.74
N LYS A 50 5.05 -8.05 10.98
CA LYS A 50 5.34 -8.34 9.56
C LYS A 50 4.14 -8.20 8.59
N GLN A 51 3.02 -7.65 9.04
CA GLN A 51 1.87 -7.32 8.19
C GLN A 51 1.77 -5.82 7.97
N ILE A 52 1.46 -5.44 6.73
CA ILE A 52 1.26 -4.08 6.26
C ILE A 52 -0.24 -3.90 5.99
N LYS A 53 -0.87 -2.99 6.71
CA LYS A 53 -2.22 -2.51 6.46
C LYS A 53 -2.15 -1.12 5.84
N ILE A 54 -2.79 -0.94 4.70
CA ILE A 54 -2.81 0.31 3.93
C ILE A 54 -4.26 0.75 3.76
N ASP A 55 -4.64 1.81 4.46
CA ASP A 55 -5.96 2.43 4.32
C ASP A 55 -5.85 3.56 3.27
N LEU A 56 -6.43 3.36 2.09
CA LEU A 56 -6.48 4.31 0.98
C LEU A 56 -7.93 4.76 0.75
N GLY A 57 -8.30 5.91 1.33
CA GLY A 57 -9.68 6.39 1.33
C GLY A 57 -10.62 5.42 2.06
N LYS A 58 -11.54 4.78 1.32
CA LYS A 58 -12.47 3.76 1.86
C LYS A 58 -11.99 2.32 1.63
N ARG A 59 -10.85 2.12 0.95
CA ARG A 59 -10.31 0.80 0.64
C ARG A 59 -9.20 0.45 1.62
N ILE A 60 -9.17 -0.81 2.03
CA ILE A 60 -8.16 -1.35 2.93
C ILE A 60 -7.43 -2.45 2.18
N TYR A 61 -6.12 -2.35 2.11
CA TYR A 61 -5.24 -3.36 1.52
C TYR A 61 -4.36 -3.97 2.61
N GLN A 62 -4.18 -5.28 2.56
CA GLN A 62 -3.31 -6.02 3.47
C GLN A 62 -2.25 -6.76 2.67
N ARG A 63 -1.00 -6.66 3.11
CA ARG A 63 0.14 -7.35 2.49
C ARG A 63 1.15 -7.77 3.54
N GLU A 64 1.93 -8.80 3.24
CA GLU A 64 3.05 -9.22 4.07
C GLU A 64 4.31 -8.39 3.76
N LEU A 65 5.14 -8.17 4.78
CA LEU A 65 6.47 -7.60 4.61
C LEU A 65 7.33 -8.53 3.74
N LEU A 66 8.06 -7.97 2.77
CA LEU A 66 8.89 -8.75 1.85
C LEU A 66 10.20 -9.26 2.46
N VAL A 67 10.47 -8.93 3.72
CA VAL A 67 11.75 -9.19 4.37
C VAL A 67 11.57 -10.36 5.36
N LYS A 68 12.40 -11.40 5.19
CA LYS A 68 12.48 -12.54 6.12
C LYS A 68 13.11 -12.12 7.43
#